data_AF-C1N9Y3-F1
#
_entry.id   AF-C1N9Y3-F1
#
_cell.length_a   1.000
_cell.length_b   1.000
_cell.length_c   1.000
_cell.angle_alpha   90.00
_cell.angle_beta   90.00
_cell.angle_gamma   90.00
#
_symmetry.space_group_name_H-M   'P 1'
#
loop_
_entity.id
_entity.type
_entity.pdbx_description
1 polymer ?
#
loop_
_entity_poly.entity_id
_entity_poly.type
_entity_poly.pdbx_seq_one_letter_code
_entity_poly.pdbx_strand_id
1 'polypeptide(L)'
;YGTTLRSDERSERALRVTEHCIALNGADYTAWHRRWVLISDPQNLAKNPHALRDELAFAEKKALRTPKNYQVWNHVRLCVGAVGTAEAARRNLKVVEEALDADAKNYHAWSHRGWVVARFGLWEEEKAYASRMIDADVRNNSAWSARWHCV
;
A
#
# COMPACT_ATOMS: atom_id res chain seq x y z
N TYR A 1 4.36 -15.30 -18.68
CA TYR A 1 4.98 -15.21 -17.34
C TYR A 1 5.47 -16.56 -16.81
N GLY A 2 4.90 -17.70 -17.21
CA GLY A 2 5.44 -19.02 -16.81
C GLY A 2 6.92 -19.24 -17.19
N THR A 3 7.37 -18.67 -18.31
CA THR A 3 8.78 -18.73 -18.74
C THR A 3 9.72 -17.86 -17.91
N THR A 4 9.34 -16.61 -17.59
CA THR A 4 10.12 -15.70 -16.73
C THR A 4 10.21 -16.20 -15.28
N LEU A 5 9.16 -16.87 -14.79
CA LEU A 5 9.17 -17.52 -13.47
C LEU A 5 10.11 -18.72 -13.44
N ARG A 6 10.13 -19.54 -14.51
CA ARG A 6 11.01 -20.71 -14.62
C ARG A 6 12.49 -20.36 -14.78
N SER A 7 12.81 -19.23 -15.39
CA SER A 7 14.19 -18.79 -15.63
C SER A 7 14.78 -17.91 -14.52
N ASP A 8 14.05 -17.65 -13.44
CA ASP A 8 14.34 -16.63 -12.42
C ASP A 8 14.89 -15.30 -12.98
N GLU A 9 14.32 -14.83 -14.10
CA GLU A 9 14.81 -13.63 -14.76
C GLU A 9 14.52 -12.39 -13.90
N ARG A 10 15.57 -11.65 -13.48
CA ARG A 10 15.49 -10.43 -12.66
C ARG A 10 15.72 -9.16 -13.47
N SER A 11 14.99 -9.00 -14.57
CA SER A 11 15.13 -7.89 -15.50
C SER A 11 13.97 -6.89 -15.40
N GLU A 12 14.15 -5.70 -15.98
CA GLU A 12 13.07 -4.72 -16.15
C GLU A 12 11.92 -5.29 -17.03
N ARG A 13 12.26 -6.17 -17.99
CA ARG A 13 11.26 -6.89 -18.78
C ARG A 13 10.38 -7.76 -17.88
N ALA A 14 10.96 -8.47 -16.92
CA ALA A 14 10.20 -9.26 -15.96
C ALA A 14 9.25 -8.38 -15.13
N LEU A 15 9.67 -7.17 -14.77
CA LEU A 15 8.82 -6.20 -14.07
C LEU A 15 7.63 -5.74 -14.93
N ARG A 16 7.85 -5.46 -16.22
CA ARG A 16 6.76 -5.12 -17.16
C ARG A 16 5.77 -6.28 -17.35
N VAL A 17 6.28 -7.52 -17.35
CA VAL A 17 5.42 -8.71 -17.42
C VAL A 17 4.54 -8.83 -16.18
N THR A 18 5.06 -8.58 -14.97
CA THR A 18 4.22 -8.62 -13.76
C THR A 18 3.16 -7.52 -13.78
N GLU A 19 3.49 -6.32 -14.23
CA GLU A 19 2.52 -5.24 -14.40
C GLU A 19 1.38 -5.63 -15.35
N HIS A 20 1.71 -6.24 -16.50
CA HIS A 20 0.71 -6.73 -17.44
C HIS A 20 -0.19 -7.81 -16.82
N CYS A 21 0.37 -8.77 -16.09
CA CYS A 21 -0.41 -9.79 -15.38
C CYS A 21 -1.37 -9.17 -14.36
N ILE A 22 -0.90 -8.20 -13.56
CA ILE A 22 -1.72 -7.51 -12.56
C ILE A 22 -2.79 -6.64 -13.24
N ALA A 23 -2.55 -6.13 -14.45
CA ALA A 23 -3.56 -5.42 -15.23
C ALA A 23 -4.67 -6.35 -15.73
N LEU A 24 -4.32 -7.58 -16.15
CA LEU A 24 -5.29 -8.60 -16.56
C LEU A 24 -6.07 -9.18 -15.37
N ASN A 25 -5.39 -9.46 -14.27
CA ASN A 25 -5.97 -9.97 -13.04
C ASN A 25 -5.31 -9.35 -11.82
N GLY A 26 -5.93 -8.31 -11.27
CA GLY A 26 -5.42 -7.63 -10.08
C GLY A 26 -5.35 -8.52 -8.84
N ALA A 27 -6.08 -9.64 -8.80
CA ALA A 27 -6.08 -10.58 -7.68
C ALA A 27 -5.02 -11.69 -7.80
N ASP A 28 -4.22 -11.71 -8.88
CA ASP A 28 -3.15 -12.68 -9.06
C ASP A 28 -2.02 -12.47 -8.05
N TYR A 29 -2.10 -13.20 -6.94
CA TYR A 29 -1.10 -13.15 -5.87
C TYR A 29 0.30 -13.57 -6.34
N THR A 30 0.40 -14.41 -7.38
CA THR A 30 1.68 -14.86 -7.92
C THR A 30 2.38 -13.73 -8.67
N ALA A 31 1.61 -12.95 -9.45
CA ALA A 31 2.13 -11.77 -10.14
C ALA A 31 2.63 -10.71 -9.15
N TRP A 32 1.87 -10.43 -8.10
CA TRP A 32 2.27 -9.51 -7.03
C TRP A 32 3.50 -9.99 -6.27
N HIS A 33 3.54 -11.27 -5.88
CA HIS A 33 4.70 -11.84 -5.22
C HIS A 33 5.96 -11.74 -6.08
N ARG A 34 5.85 -12.10 -7.37
CA ARG A 34 6.99 -11.99 -8.30
C ARG A 34 7.43 -10.54 -8.44
N ARG A 35 6.49 -9.59 -8.52
CA ARG A 35 6.80 -8.16 -8.58
C ARG A 35 7.60 -7.71 -7.36
N TRP A 36 7.16 -8.10 -6.17
CA TRP A 36 7.87 -7.80 -4.93
C TRP A 36 9.31 -8.33 -4.95
N VAL A 37 9.50 -9.62 -5.29
CA VAL A 37 10.84 -10.23 -5.38
C VAL A 37 11.76 -9.47 -6.32
N LEU A 38 11.24 -8.99 -7.46
CA LEU A 38 12.02 -8.20 -8.42
C LEU A 38 12.42 -6.83 -7.87
N ILE A 39 11.49 -6.13 -7.21
CA ILE A 39 11.71 -4.78 -6.67
C ILE A 39 12.60 -4.79 -5.43
N SER A 40 12.42 -5.77 -4.54
CA SER A 40 13.20 -5.88 -3.31
C SER A 40 14.56 -6.56 -3.50
N ASP A 41 14.90 -6.96 -4.73
CA ASP A 41 16.18 -7.60 -5.04
C ASP A 41 17.35 -6.61 -4.82
N PRO A 42 18.38 -6.98 -4.03
CA PRO A 42 19.51 -6.10 -3.75
C PRO A 42 20.26 -5.60 -5.00
N GLN A 43 20.35 -6.40 -6.06
CA GLN A 43 21.03 -5.99 -7.28
C GLN A 43 20.19 -4.97 -8.06
N ASN A 44 18.87 -5.10 -8.05
CA ASN A 44 17.98 -4.11 -8.65
C ASN A 44 17.94 -2.82 -7.84
N LEU A 45 17.95 -2.90 -6.51
CA LEU A 45 18.03 -1.73 -5.62
C LEU A 45 19.37 -1.00 -5.78
N ALA A 46 20.48 -1.72 -5.95
CA ALA A 46 21.78 -1.11 -6.23
C ALA A 46 21.81 -0.34 -7.55
N LYS A 47 21.06 -0.79 -8.56
CA LYS A 47 20.95 -0.10 -9.87
C LYS A 47 20.01 1.10 -9.82
N ASN A 48 18.94 1.04 -9.02
CA ASN A 48 17.99 2.13 -8.83
C ASN A 48 17.65 2.30 -7.35
N PRO A 49 18.32 3.23 -6.63
CA PRO A 49 18.04 3.54 -5.23
C PRO A 49 16.63 4.09 -4.98
N HIS A 50 15.93 4.58 -6.02
CA HIS A 50 14.57 5.11 -5.92
C HIS A 50 13.50 4.06 -6.18
N ALA A 51 13.85 2.82 -6.57
CA ALA A 51 12.91 1.79 -7.01
C ALA A 51 11.78 1.51 -6.00
N LEU A 52 12.06 1.52 -4.69
CA LEU A 52 11.03 1.32 -3.66
C LEU A 52 10.05 2.49 -3.56
N ARG A 53 10.52 3.72 -3.77
CA ARG A 53 9.66 4.92 -3.75
C ARG A 53 8.79 4.96 -5.00
N ASP A 54 9.37 4.64 -6.15
CA ASP A 54 8.66 4.55 -7.44
C ASP A 54 7.60 3.46 -7.38
N GLU A 55 7.95 2.29 -6.83
CA GLU A 55 7.03 1.17 -6.65
C GLU A 55 5.91 1.51 -5.67
N LEU A 56 6.20 2.20 -4.58
CA LEU A 56 5.18 2.67 -3.65
C LEU A 56 4.19 3.60 -4.36
N ALA A 57 4.66 4.56 -5.17
CA ALA A 57 3.78 5.44 -5.94
C ALA A 57 2.92 4.67 -6.96
N PHE A 58 3.49 3.67 -7.63
CA PHE A 58 2.75 2.76 -8.50
C PHE A 58 1.64 2.01 -7.75
N ALA A 59 1.98 1.44 -6.59
CA ALA A 59 1.06 0.66 -5.77
C ALA A 59 -0.06 1.53 -5.19
N GLU A 60 0.26 2.73 -4.70
CA GLU A 60 -0.69 3.75 -4.22
C GLU A 60 -1.71 4.11 -5.29
N LYS A 61 -1.25 4.43 -6.51
CA LYS A 61 -2.13 4.73 -7.65
C LYS A 61 -3.04 3.56 -8.00
N LYS A 62 -2.53 2.33 -7.93
CA LYS A 62 -3.32 1.12 -8.22
C LYS A 62 -4.32 0.82 -7.10
N ALA A 63 -3.97 1.08 -5.83
CA ALA A 63 -4.88 0.93 -4.69
C ALA A 63 -6.10 1.85 -4.83
N LEU A 64 -5.91 3.11 -5.23
CA LEU A 64 -7.02 4.03 -5.48
C LEU A 64 -7.95 3.58 -6.63
N ARG A 65 -7.40 2.92 -7.65
CA ARG A 65 -8.17 2.39 -8.79
C ARG A 65 -8.93 1.10 -8.46
N THR A 66 -8.36 0.26 -7.61
CA THR A 66 -8.95 -1.03 -7.19
C THR A 66 -8.96 -1.14 -5.66
N PRO A 67 -9.74 -0.30 -4.97
CA PRO A 67 -9.62 -0.12 -3.52
C PRO A 67 -10.14 -1.29 -2.69
N LYS A 68 -10.82 -2.26 -3.32
CA LYS A 68 -11.30 -3.51 -2.70
C LYS A 68 -10.41 -4.72 -2.99
N ASN A 69 -9.24 -4.50 -3.58
CA ASN A 69 -8.30 -5.57 -3.89
C ASN A 69 -7.34 -5.80 -2.71
N TYR A 70 -7.29 -7.02 -2.18
CA TYR A 70 -6.44 -7.34 -1.04
C TYR A 70 -4.94 -7.28 -1.39
N GLN A 71 -4.57 -7.79 -2.56
CA GLN A 71 -3.20 -7.93 -2.99
C GLN A 71 -2.51 -6.57 -3.15
N VAL A 72 -3.20 -5.56 -3.69
CA VAL A 72 -2.62 -4.21 -3.84
C VAL A 72 -2.37 -3.54 -2.49
N TRP A 73 -3.30 -3.63 -1.53
CA TRP A 73 -3.09 -3.07 -0.19
C TRP A 73 -1.94 -3.78 0.54
N ASN A 74 -1.84 -5.11 0.43
CA ASN A 74 -0.71 -5.85 0.96
C ASN A 74 0.62 -5.40 0.32
N HIS A 75 0.63 -5.18 -0.99
CA HIS A 75 1.82 -4.70 -1.70
C HIS A 75 2.22 -3.29 -1.30
N VAL A 76 1.25 -2.39 -1.08
CA VAL A 76 1.51 -1.06 -0.50
C VAL A 76 2.18 -1.18 0.88
N ARG A 77 1.72 -2.09 1.75
CA ARG A 77 2.37 -2.33 3.07
C ARG A 77 3.83 -2.73 2.93
N LEU A 78 4.12 -3.68 2.02
CA LEU A 78 5.49 -4.12 1.75
C LEU A 78 6.37 -2.93 1.30
N CYS A 79 5.87 -2.13 0.37
CA CYS A 79 6.59 -0.97 -0.16
C CYS A 79 6.83 0.11 0.90
N VAL A 80 5.79 0.53 1.64
CA VAL A 80 5.94 1.52 2.73
C VAL A 80 6.91 1.02 3.80
N GLY A 81 6.78 -0.25 4.19
CA GLY A 81 7.65 -0.88 5.18
C GLY A 81 9.11 -0.91 4.76
N ALA A 82 9.39 -1.21 3.48
CA ALA A 82 10.75 -1.23 2.95
C ALA A 82 11.33 0.15 2.68
N VAL A 83 10.51 1.14 2.28
CA VAL A 83 10.96 2.54 2.26
C VAL A 83 11.31 3.01 3.68
N GLY A 84 10.54 2.58 4.68
CA GLY A 84 10.94 2.61 6.08
C GLY A 84 11.06 4.00 6.72
N THR A 85 10.53 5.06 6.10
CA THR A 85 10.58 6.43 6.63
C THR A 85 9.22 6.93 7.09
N ALA A 86 9.20 7.70 8.18
CA ALA A 86 8.00 8.37 8.66
C ALA A 86 7.41 9.34 7.62
N GLU A 87 8.25 9.97 6.80
CA GLU A 87 7.82 10.83 5.69
C GLU A 87 7.00 10.05 4.66
N ALA A 88 7.49 8.90 4.20
CA ALA A 88 6.77 8.05 3.26
C ALA A 88 5.48 7.51 3.88
N ALA A 89 5.49 7.14 5.16
CA ALA A 89 4.30 6.73 5.89
C ALA A 89 3.24 7.84 5.94
N ARG A 90 3.63 9.08 6.29
CA ARG A 90 2.70 10.23 6.31
C ARG A 90 2.14 10.55 4.92
N ARG A 91 2.97 10.48 3.87
CA ARG A 91 2.50 10.65 2.49
C ARG A 91 1.50 9.54 2.12
N ASN A 92 1.79 8.30 2.48
CA ASN A 92 0.92 7.17 2.24
C ASN A 92 -0.42 7.31 2.97
N LEU A 93 -0.43 7.83 4.21
CA LEU A 93 -1.66 8.11 4.93
C LEU A 93 -2.57 9.08 4.17
N LYS A 94 -2.04 10.08 3.45
CA LYS A 94 -2.86 10.97 2.59
C LYS A 94 -3.57 10.20 1.47
N VAL A 95 -2.89 9.23 0.85
CA VAL A 95 -3.51 8.34 -0.16
C VAL A 95 -4.60 7.47 0.47
N VAL A 96 -4.40 7.02 1.70
CA VAL A 96 -5.42 6.26 2.44
C VAL A 96 -6.63 7.13 2.75
N GLU A 97 -6.43 8.40 3.08
CA GLU A 97 -7.51 9.37 3.25
C GLU A 97 -8.31 9.54 1.97
N GLU A 98 -7.66 9.69 0.81
CA GLU A 98 -8.36 9.75 -0.48
C GLU A 98 -9.22 8.49 -0.74
N ALA A 99 -8.72 7.29 -0.37
CA ALA A 99 -9.49 6.06 -0.48
C ALA A 99 -10.70 6.02 0.47
N LEU A 100 -10.57 6.59 1.67
CA LEU A 100 -11.63 6.68 2.68
C LEU A 100 -12.64 7.79 2.37
N ASP A 101 -12.23 8.87 1.73
CA ASP A 101 -13.14 9.91 1.24
C ASP A 101 -14.06 9.35 0.14
N ALA A 102 -13.54 8.44 -0.70
CA ALA A 102 -14.33 7.74 -1.71
C ALA A 102 -15.23 6.62 -1.12
N ASP A 103 -14.76 5.91 -0.09
CA ASP A 103 -15.50 4.88 0.62
C ASP A 103 -15.11 4.85 2.10
N ALA A 104 -15.86 5.59 2.93
CA ALA A 104 -15.58 5.76 4.35
C ALA A 104 -15.61 4.46 5.16
N LYS A 105 -16.18 3.39 4.60
CA LYS A 105 -16.29 2.07 5.23
C LYS A 105 -15.32 1.06 4.62
N ASN A 106 -14.38 1.49 3.78
CA ASN A 106 -13.41 0.59 3.17
C ASN A 106 -12.53 -0.07 4.23
N TYR A 107 -12.81 -1.36 4.48
CA TYR A 107 -12.10 -2.16 5.47
C TYR A 107 -10.60 -2.29 5.18
N HIS A 108 -10.21 -2.41 3.91
CA HIS A 108 -8.80 -2.55 3.54
C HIS A 108 -8.02 -1.27 3.82
N ALA A 109 -8.60 -0.11 3.52
CA ALA A 109 -8.01 1.19 3.79
C ALA A 109 -7.86 1.42 5.30
N TRP A 110 -8.90 1.17 6.10
CA TRP A 110 -8.82 1.27 7.56
C TRP A 110 -7.80 0.30 8.18
N SER A 111 -7.80 -0.97 7.75
CA SER A 111 -6.83 -1.96 8.21
C SER A 111 -5.39 -1.54 7.86
N HIS A 112 -5.19 -1.01 6.65
CA HIS A 112 -3.89 -0.52 6.20
C HIS A 112 -3.45 0.71 7.01
N ARG A 113 -4.36 1.66 7.24
CA ARG A 113 -4.12 2.85 8.07
C ARG A 113 -3.60 2.46 9.46
N GLY A 114 -4.32 1.57 10.15
CA GLY A 114 -3.94 1.10 11.48
C GLY A 114 -2.57 0.42 11.50
N TRP A 115 -2.24 -0.36 10.45
CA TRP A 115 -0.90 -0.95 10.33
C TRP A 115 0.20 0.12 10.15
N VAL A 116 -0.01 1.13 9.29
CA VAL A 116 0.96 2.21 9.08
C VAL A 116 1.17 3.00 10.38
N VAL A 117 0.08 3.37 11.06
CA VAL A 117 0.15 4.09 12.33
C VAL A 117 0.94 3.30 13.37
N ALA A 118 0.63 2.01 13.55
CA ALA A 118 1.33 1.16 14.50
C ALA A 118 2.81 0.95 14.14
N ARG A 119 3.12 0.75 12.86
CA ARG A 119 4.48 0.46 12.39
C ARG A 119 5.44 1.64 12.51
N PHE A 120 4.92 2.87 12.43
CA PHE A 120 5.70 4.11 12.40
C PHE A 120 5.46 5.03 13.61
N GLY A 121 4.59 4.63 14.55
CA GLY A 121 4.32 5.39 15.77
C GLY A 121 3.55 6.70 15.56
N LEU A 122 2.69 6.77 14.54
CA LEU A 122 1.99 8.00 14.12
C LEU A 122 0.64 8.19 14.86
N TRP A 123 0.61 7.90 16.15
CA TRP A 123 -0.62 7.83 16.95
C TRP A 123 -1.30 9.19 17.15
N GLU A 124 -0.51 10.26 17.29
CA GLU A 124 -1.06 11.62 17.45
C GLU A 124 -1.71 12.11 16.16
N GLU A 125 -1.10 11.82 15.00
CA GLU A 125 -1.71 12.08 13.70
C GLU A 125 -3.02 11.28 13.52
N GLU A 126 -3.08 10.04 14.02
CA GLU A 126 -4.30 9.22 13.95
C GLU A 126 -5.42 9.75 14.84
N LYS A 127 -5.11 10.17 16.07
CA LYS A 127 -6.09 10.81 16.96
C LYS A 127 -6.69 12.07 16.33
N ALA A 128 -5.86 12.90 15.70
CA ALA A 128 -6.31 14.10 15.00
C ALA A 128 -7.20 13.75 13.80
N TYR A 129 -6.83 12.74 13.00
CA TYR A 129 -7.63 12.27 11.88
C TYR A 129 -8.99 11.72 12.32
N ALA A 130 -9.01 10.82 13.31
CA ALA A 130 -10.24 10.22 13.80
C ALA A 130 -11.20 11.27 14.38
N SER A 131 -10.65 12.28 15.07
CA SER A 131 -11.45 13.41 15.58
C SER A 131 -12.11 14.18 14.43
N ARG A 132 -11.35 14.54 13.38
CA ARG A 132 -11.90 15.19 12.18
C ARG A 132 -13.00 14.38 11.50
N MET A 133 -12.83 13.05 11.40
CA MET A 133 -13.83 12.16 10.80
C MET A 133 -15.11 12.06 11.63
N ILE A 134 -14.99 12.07 12.97
CA ILE A 134 -16.14 12.08 13.89
C ILE A 134 -16.87 13.43 13.84
N ASP A 135 -16.14 14.54 13.77
CA ASP A 135 -16.72 15.88 13.66
C ASP A 135 -17.50 16.04 12.34
N ALA A 136 -17.03 15.41 11.26
CA ALA A 136 -17.71 15.39 9.96
C ALA A 136 -18.94 14.45 9.94
N ASP A 137 -18.84 13.26 10.55
CA ASP A 137 -19.96 12.33 10.72
C ASP A 137 -19.85 11.58 12.05
N VAL A 138 -20.64 12.04 13.03
CA VAL A 138 -20.68 11.44 14.37
C VAL A 138 -21.13 9.97 14.36
N ARG A 139 -21.78 9.49 13.30
CA ARG A 139 -22.23 8.10 13.15
C ARG A 139 -21.19 7.21 12.46
N ASN A 140 -20.01 7.72 12.11
CA ASN A 140 -18.96 6.95 11.48
C ASN A 140 -18.30 5.97 12.47
N ASN A 141 -18.83 4.75 12.53
CA ASN A 141 -18.35 3.70 13.44
C ASN A 141 -16.87 3.34 13.21
N SER A 142 -16.37 3.43 11.97
CA SER A 142 -14.98 3.14 11.67
C SER A 142 -14.04 4.18 12.29
N ALA A 143 -14.41 5.46 12.27
CA ALA A 143 -13.65 6.52 12.93
C ALA A 143 -13.66 6.37 14.46
N TRP A 144 -14.79 6.00 15.05
CA TRP A 144 -14.87 5.69 16.49
C TRP A 144 -14.00 4.49 16.87
N SER A 145 -14.01 3.42 16.06
CA SER A 145 -13.15 2.25 16.27
C SER A 145 -11.68 2.63 16.15
N ALA A 146 -11.28 3.40 15.14
CA ALA A 146 -9.91 3.88 15.00
C ALA A 146 -9.47 4.71 16.21
N ARG A 147 -10.34 5.61 16.70
CA ARG A 147 -10.07 6.38 17.93
C ARG A 147 -9.87 5.49 19.15
N TRP A 148 -10.72 4.48 19.34
CA TRP A 148 -10.57 3.53 20.45
C TRP A 148 -9.23 2.79 20.44
N HIS A 149 -8.73 2.43 19.24
CA HIS A 149 -7.44 1.75 19.11
C HIS A 149 -6.22 2.67 19.33
N CYS A 150 -6.41 3.98 19.41
CA CYS A 150 -5.33 4.96 19.60
C CYS A 150 -5.20 5.49 21.04
N VAL A 151 -6.13 5.12 21.93
CA VAL A 151 -6.18 5.55 23.35
C VAL A 151 -5.61 4.46 24.25
#